data_AF-Q9FQV4-F1
#
_entry.id   AF-Q9FQV4-F1
#
_cell.length_a   1.000
_cell.length_b   1.000
_cell.length_c   1.000
_cell.angle_alpha   90.00
_cell.angle_beta   90.00
_cell.angle_gamma   90.00
#
_symmetry.space_group_name_H-M   'P 1'
#
loop_
_entity.id
_entity.type
_entity.pdbx_description
1 polymer ?
#
loop_
_entity_poly.entity_id
_entity_poly.type
_entity_poly.pdbx_seq_one_letter_code
_entity_poly.pdbx_strand_id
1 'polypeptide(L)'
;QKLAVRAISQLQSLPGGDIKLLCDAAVESVRNLTGYDRVMVYKFHEDEHGEVVAESRRPDLEPYIGLHYPATDIPQASRFLFKQNRVRIIVDCHASPVSVIQDDGLMQPLCLVGSTLRAPHGCHAQYMENMGSIASLAMAVIINGNDEDGIGGRNPTRLWGLVVCHHTSVRCIPFPLRYACEFLMQAFGLQLNMELQLAAQLLEKHVLKTQTLLCDMLLRESPTGIVTQSPSIMDLVKCDGAALYYQGNYYPSGVTPTEAQIKDIVNWLLAFHGDSTGLSTDSLADAGYPGATLLGDAVCGMAVAYITNRDFLFWFRSHTAKEIKWGGAKHHPEDKDDGQRMHPRSSFKAFLEVVKSRSLP
;
A
#
# COMPACT_ATOMS: atom_id res chain seq x y z
N GLN A 1 1.10 19.22 -27.16
CA GLN A 1 1.27 20.23 -26.08
C GLN A 1 -0.07 20.71 -25.53
N LYS A 2 -1.01 21.29 -26.31
CA LYS A 2 -2.30 21.78 -25.78
C LYS A 2 -3.11 20.76 -24.96
N LEU A 3 -3.17 19.50 -25.41
CA LEU A 3 -3.90 18.43 -24.68
C LEU A 3 -3.25 18.10 -23.33
N ALA A 4 -1.91 18.09 -23.24
CA ALA A 4 -1.21 17.80 -22.00
C ALA A 4 -1.35 18.93 -20.98
N VAL A 5 -1.29 20.20 -21.43
CA VAL A 5 -1.57 21.35 -20.57
C VAL A 5 -3.00 21.30 -20.04
N ARG A 6 -3.98 20.97 -20.89
CA ARG A 6 -5.37 20.80 -20.47
C ARG A 6 -5.52 19.70 -19.42
N ALA A 7 -4.83 18.56 -19.59
CA ALA A 7 -4.84 17.47 -18.62
C ALA A 7 -4.23 17.88 -17.26
N ILE A 8 -3.12 18.64 -17.28
CA ILE A 8 -2.50 19.18 -16.06
C ILE A 8 -3.47 20.13 -15.35
N SER A 9 -4.05 21.09 -16.08
CA SER A 9 -5.04 22.02 -15.50
C SER A 9 -6.26 21.30 -14.95
N GLN A 10 -6.71 20.24 -15.62
CA GLN A 10 -7.82 19.42 -15.13
C GLN A 10 -7.47 18.75 -13.81
N LEU A 11 -6.32 18.09 -13.70
CA LEU A 11 -5.86 17.47 -12.43
C LEU A 11 -5.76 18.50 -11.29
N GLN A 12 -5.23 19.69 -11.58
CA GLN A 12 -5.08 20.77 -10.58
C GLN A 12 -6.41 21.41 -10.17
N SER A 13 -7.45 21.28 -11.00
CA SER A 13 -8.79 21.81 -10.71
C SER A 13 -9.68 20.85 -9.93
N LEU A 14 -9.23 19.62 -9.69
CA LEU A 14 -10.01 18.65 -8.92
C LEU A 14 -10.14 19.10 -7.46
N PRO A 15 -11.32 18.92 -6.84
CA PRO A 15 -11.46 19.15 -5.42
C PRO A 15 -10.55 18.19 -4.65
N GLY A 16 -9.93 18.69 -3.58
CA GLY A 16 -9.12 17.84 -2.72
C GLY A 16 -9.96 16.93 -1.82
N GLY A 17 -9.31 15.96 -1.19
CA GLY A 17 -9.92 14.97 -0.30
C GLY A 17 -10.31 13.65 -0.96
N ASP A 18 -9.98 13.45 -2.24
CA ASP A 18 -10.30 12.21 -2.98
C ASP A 18 -9.13 11.77 -3.89
N ILE A 19 -8.24 10.94 -3.31
CA ILE A 19 -7.11 10.35 -4.04
C ILE A 19 -7.61 9.45 -5.18
N LYS A 20 -8.75 8.78 -5.02
CA LYS A 20 -9.27 7.86 -6.04
C LYS A 20 -9.69 8.64 -7.29
N LEU A 21 -10.43 9.75 -7.11
CA LEU A 21 -10.79 10.64 -8.21
C LEU A 21 -9.55 11.18 -8.93
N LEU A 22 -8.50 11.53 -8.18
CA LEU A 22 -7.23 11.99 -8.75
C LEU A 22 -6.55 10.90 -9.60
N CYS A 23 -6.50 9.66 -9.10
CA CYS A 23 -5.96 8.52 -9.83
C CYS A 23 -6.77 8.19 -11.09
N ASP A 24 -8.11 8.20 -10.99
CA ASP A 24 -9.03 7.94 -12.10
C ASP A 24 -8.84 8.99 -13.22
N ALA A 25 -8.77 10.27 -12.87
CA ALA A 25 -8.50 11.35 -13.84
C ALA A 25 -7.12 11.23 -14.50
N ALA A 26 -6.10 10.75 -13.78
CA ALA A 26 -4.75 10.57 -14.30
C ALA A 26 -4.71 9.45 -15.37
N VAL A 27 -5.32 8.29 -15.10
CA VAL A 27 -5.34 7.17 -16.07
C VAL A 27 -6.12 7.53 -17.33
N GLU A 28 -7.25 8.23 -17.20
CA GLU A 28 -8.04 8.70 -18.34
C GLU A 28 -7.25 9.69 -19.21
N SER A 29 -6.62 10.67 -18.57
CA SER A 29 -5.83 11.69 -19.27
C SER A 29 -4.65 11.07 -20.02
N VAL A 30 -3.90 10.18 -19.37
CA VAL A 30 -2.76 9.49 -19.98
C VAL A 30 -3.22 8.59 -21.12
N ARG A 31 -4.33 7.86 -20.97
CA ARG A 31 -4.87 7.02 -22.05
C ARG A 31 -5.30 7.84 -23.25
N ASN A 32 -5.99 8.95 -23.04
CA ASN A 32 -6.41 9.86 -24.12
C ASN A 32 -5.22 10.50 -24.84
N LEU A 33 -4.14 10.82 -24.11
CA LEU A 33 -2.92 11.39 -24.69
C LEU A 33 -2.12 10.38 -25.49
N THR A 34 -2.00 9.14 -25.00
CA THR A 34 -1.04 8.16 -25.50
C THR A 34 -1.66 7.09 -26.39
N GLY A 35 -2.96 6.85 -26.28
CA GLY A 35 -3.71 5.84 -27.02
C GLY A 35 -3.32 4.40 -26.71
N TYR A 36 -2.69 4.14 -25.56
CA TYR A 36 -2.47 2.77 -25.08
C TYR A 36 -3.80 2.07 -24.79
N ASP A 37 -3.82 0.74 -24.85
CA ASP A 37 -5.07 0.00 -24.67
C ASP A 37 -5.52 0.04 -23.21
N ARG A 38 -4.55 -0.04 -22.29
CA ARG A 38 -4.73 0.01 -20.84
C ARG A 38 -3.75 1.00 -20.23
N VAL A 39 -4.21 1.79 -19.28
CA VAL A 39 -3.40 2.65 -18.41
C VAL A 39 -3.85 2.42 -16.98
N MET A 40 -2.91 2.25 -16.07
CA MET A 40 -3.18 1.94 -14.67
C MET A 40 -2.27 2.73 -13.74
N VAL A 41 -2.80 3.13 -12.59
CA VAL A 41 -2.01 3.59 -11.45
C VAL A 41 -1.70 2.36 -10.60
N TYR A 42 -0.41 2.06 -10.48
CA TYR A 42 0.13 0.96 -9.70
C TYR A 42 0.80 1.53 -8.45
N LYS A 43 0.16 1.38 -7.28
CA LYS A 43 0.64 1.90 -5.99
C LYS A 43 1.53 0.85 -5.33
N PHE A 44 2.68 1.27 -4.77
CA PHE A 44 3.47 0.42 -3.88
C PHE A 44 2.95 0.53 -2.43
N HIS A 45 2.80 -0.60 -1.76
CA HIS A 45 2.52 -0.71 -0.33
C HIS A 45 3.83 -0.70 0.48
N GLU A 46 3.73 -0.77 1.80
CA GLU A 46 4.87 -0.66 2.72
C GLU A 46 5.87 -1.80 2.58
N ASP A 47 5.39 -3.01 2.34
CA ASP A 47 6.16 -4.22 1.99
C ASP A 47 6.59 -4.26 0.50
N GLU A 48 6.44 -3.14 -0.21
CA GLU A 48 6.82 -2.93 -1.61
C GLU A 48 6.11 -3.82 -2.64
N HIS A 49 5.14 -4.66 -2.24
CA HIS A 49 4.19 -5.22 -3.19
C HIS A 49 3.35 -4.09 -3.78
N GLY A 50 2.72 -4.31 -4.93
CA GLY A 50 1.90 -3.26 -5.52
C GLY A 50 0.50 -3.69 -5.89
N GLU A 51 -0.34 -2.68 -6.06
CA GLU A 51 -1.77 -2.80 -6.29
C GLU A 51 -2.18 -1.86 -7.42
N VAL A 52 -3.04 -2.34 -8.32
CA VAL A 52 -3.69 -1.47 -9.31
C VAL A 52 -4.86 -0.75 -8.65
N VAL A 53 -4.68 0.55 -8.35
CA VAL A 53 -5.67 1.37 -7.61
C VAL A 53 -6.59 2.20 -8.50
N ALA A 54 -6.21 2.39 -9.78
CA ALA A 54 -7.06 2.99 -10.80
C ALA A 54 -6.70 2.42 -12.18
N GLU A 55 -7.69 2.35 -13.07
CA GLU A 55 -7.52 1.76 -14.40
C GLU A 55 -8.44 2.42 -15.44
N SER A 56 -7.88 2.75 -16.59
CA SER A 56 -8.61 3.09 -17.81
C SER A 56 -8.17 2.15 -18.93
N ARG A 57 -9.11 1.41 -19.53
CA ARG A 57 -8.79 0.36 -20.50
C ARG A 57 -9.78 0.26 -21.66
N ARG A 58 -9.38 -0.46 -22.71
CA ARG A 58 -10.26 -0.92 -23.76
C ARG A 58 -11.30 -1.91 -23.17
N PRO A 59 -12.60 -1.81 -23.51
CA PRO A 59 -13.66 -2.56 -22.83
C PRO A 59 -13.55 -4.10 -22.91
N ASP A 60 -12.97 -4.62 -23.98
CA ASP A 60 -12.80 -6.06 -24.27
C ASP A 60 -11.69 -6.74 -23.48
N LEU A 61 -10.80 -5.99 -22.83
CA LEU A 61 -9.71 -6.56 -22.03
C LEU A 61 -10.19 -7.02 -20.65
N GLU A 62 -9.51 -7.95 -20.00
CA GLU A 62 -9.81 -8.27 -18.60
C GLU A 62 -9.40 -7.11 -17.67
N PRO A 63 -10.18 -6.74 -16.64
CA PRO A 63 -9.80 -5.66 -15.73
C PRO A 63 -8.68 -6.08 -14.78
N TYR A 64 -7.71 -5.20 -14.51
CA TYR A 64 -6.66 -5.42 -13.51
C TYR A 64 -6.88 -4.62 -12.22
N ILE A 65 -7.90 -3.76 -12.17
CA ILE A 65 -8.26 -2.97 -10.99
C ILE A 65 -8.42 -3.86 -9.74
N GLY A 66 -7.76 -3.46 -8.64
CA GLY A 66 -7.74 -4.17 -7.36
C GLY A 66 -6.85 -5.42 -7.32
N LEU A 67 -6.12 -5.73 -8.39
CA LEU A 67 -5.15 -6.83 -8.36
C LEU A 67 -3.85 -6.40 -7.66
N HIS A 68 -3.40 -7.25 -6.75
CA HIS A 68 -2.11 -7.17 -6.07
C HIS A 68 -1.07 -8.03 -6.79
N TYR A 69 0.16 -7.54 -6.79
CA TYR A 69 1.32 -8.16 -7.42
C TYR A 69 2.50 -8.17 -6.45
N PRO A 70 3.26 -9.27 -6.34
CA PRO A 70 4.40 -9.38 -5.45
C PRO A 70 5.49 -8.35 -5.72
N ALA A 71 6.20 -7.95 -4.67
CA ALA A 71 7.30 -6.99 -4.75
C ALA A 71 8.40 -7.40 -5.75
N THR A 72 8.58 -8.70 -5.98
CA THR A 72 9.59 -9.28 -6.90
C THR A 72 9.27 -9.05 -8.38
N ASP A 73 8.01 -8.70 -8.74
CA ASP A 73 7.65 -8.42 -10.13
C ASP A 73 8.32 -7.12 -10.64
N ILE A 74 8.61 -6.18 -9.73
CA ILE A 74 9.40 -4.98 -10.00
C ILE A 74 10.55 -4.94 -8.99
N PRO A 75 11.69 -5.57 -9.28
CA PRO A 75 12.82 -5.67 -8.34
C PRO A 75 13.26 -4.33 -7.78
N GLN A 76 13.84 -4.34 -6.58
CA GLN A 76 14.33 -3.14 -5.87
C GLN A 76 15.27 -2.30 -6.75
N ALA A 77 16.17 -2.96 -7.49
CA ALA A 77 17.06 -2.29 -8.43
C ALA A 77 16.28 -1.52 -9.52
N SER A 78 15.19 -2.11 -10.04
CA SER A 78 14.32 -1.43 -11.02
C SER A 78 13.56 -0.27 -10.39
N ARG A 79 13.04 -0.43 -9.17
CA ARG A 79 12.40 0.66 -8.40
C ARG A 79 13.36 1.84 -8.22
N PHE A 80 14.62 1.57 -7.87
CA PHE A 80 15.66 2.59 -7.74
C PHE A 80 15.93 3.30 -9.07
N LEU A 81 16.02 2.56 -10.19
CA LEU A 81 16.20 3.14 -11.51
C LEU A 81 15.06 4.07 -11.92
N PHE A 82 13.81 3.80 -11.51
CA PHE A 82 12.67 4.68 -11.78
C PHE A 82 12.75 6.02 -11.04
N LYS A 83 13.47 6.09 -9.90
CA LYS A 83 13.74 7.36 -9.21
C LYS A 83 14.68 8.25 -10.03
N GLN A 84 15.62 7.65 -10.76
CA GLN A 84 16.57 8.36 -11.62
C GLN A 84 16.00 8.66 -13.01
N ASN A 85 15.38 7.65 -13.65
CA ASN A 85 14.79 7.74 -14.97
C ASN A 85 13.29 7.53 -14.89
N ARG A 86 12.57 8.66 -14.92
CA ARG A 86 11.16 8.72 -14.60
C ARG A 86 10.25 8.15 -15.67
N VAL A 87 10.74 7.95 -16.90
CA VAL A 87 9.94 7.41 -18.00
C VAL A 87 10.71 6.29 -18.69
N ARG A 88 10.07 5.13 -18.83
CA ARG A 88 10.60 3.98 -19.57
C ARG A 88 9.59 3.54 -20.61
N ILE A 89 10.05 3.33 -21.84
CA ILE A 89 9.25 2.76 -22.92
C ILE A 89 9.86 1.44 -23.40
N ILE A 90 9.01 0.48 -23.72
CA ILE A 90 9.34 -0.74 -24.45
C ILE A 90 8.34 -0.81 -25.60
N VAL A 91 8.85 -0.67 -26.83
CA VAL A 91 8.00 -0.56 -28.03
C VAL A 91 7.45 -1.92 -28.46
N ASP A 92 8.24 -2.96 -28.25
CA ASP A 92 7.94 -4.34 -28.59
C ASP A 92 8.79 -5.25 -27.70
N CYS A 93 8.17 -6.13 -26.91
CA CYS A 93 8.87 -7.10 -26.08
C CYS A 93 9.47 -8.27 -26.86
N HIS A 94 9.01 -8.53 -28.09
CA HIS A 94 9.52 -9.60 -28.94
C HIS A 94 10.71 -9.15 -29.81
N ALA A 95 10.98 -7.84 -29.86
CA ALA A 95 12.09 -7.31 -30.63
C ALA A 95 13.44 -7.79 -30.08
N SER A 96 14.28 -8.35 -30.96
CA SER A 96 15.62 -8.78 -30.59
C SER A 96 16.50 -7.58 -30.23
N PRO A 97 17.18 -7.58 -29.07
CA PRO A 97 18.05 -6.47 -28.69
C PRO A 97 19.27 -6.40 -29.59
N VAL A 98 19.75 -5.18 -29.85
CA VAL A 98 20.96 -4.92 -30.64
C VAL A 98 22.12 -4.62 -29.70
N SER A 99 23.24 -5.32 -29.86
CA SER A 99 24.45 -5.11 -29.07
C SER A 99 25.09 -3.75 -29.35
N VAL A 100 25.55 -3.08 -28.29
CA VAL A 100 26.36 -1.86 -28.42
C VAL A 100 27.79 -2.24 -28.77
N ILE A 101 28.33 -1.67 -29.84
CA ILE A 101 29.74 -1.81 -30.18
C ILE A 101 30.53 -0.87 -29.27
N GLN A 102 31.50 -1.42 -28.52
CA GLN A 102 32.31 -0.71 -27.54
C GLN A 102 33.79 -0.87 -27.90
N ASP A 103 34.60 0.11 -27.51
CA ASP A 103 36.06 0.03 -27.62
C ASP A 103 36.63 -0.93 -26.56
N ASP A 104 37.54 -1.81 -26.95
CA ASP A 104 38.14 -2.82 -26.05
C ASP A 104 38.99 -2.19 -24.92
N GLY A 105 39.37 -0.90 -25.05
CA GLY A 105 40.08 -0.15 -24.02
C GLY A 105 39.19 0.30 -22.85
N LEU A 106 37.87 0.12 -22.92
CA LEU A 106 36.96 0.43 -21.82
C LEU A 106 37.11 -0.58 -20.68
N MET A 107 37.44 -0.07 -19.49
CA MET A 107 37.57 -0.90 -18.27
C MET A 107 36.26 -1.58 -17.83
N GLN A 108 35.11 -1.06 -18.28
CA GLN A 108 33.80 -1.62 -17.99
C GLN A 108 32.78 -1.22 -19.07
N PRO A 109 31.69 -1.98 -19.25
CA PRO A 109 30.63 -1.63 -20.19
C PRO A 109 30.01 -0.25 -19.90
N LEU A 110 29.57 0.44 -20.95
CA LEU A 110 28.85 1.71 -20.81
C LEU A 110 27.59 1.58 -19.95
N CYS A 111 27.38 2.55 -19.07
CA CYS A 111 26.15 2.65 -18.29
C CYS A 111 25.01 3.22 -19.15
N LEU A 112 24.03 2.38 -19.49
CA LEU A 112 22.87 2.76 -20.29
C LEU A 112 21.64 3.14 -19.47
N VAL A 113 21.81 3.36 -18.15
CA VAL A 113 20.70 3.64 -17.24
C VAL A 113 19.82 4.78 -17.74
N GLY A 114 20.43 5.89 -18.19
CA GLY A 114 19.73 7.06 -18.76
C GLY A 114 19.32 6.96 -20.23
N SER A 115 19.60 5.83 -20.91
CA SER A 115 19.22 5.67 -22.31
C SER A 115 17.74 5.34 -22.45
N THR A 116 17.03 6.14 -23.23
CA THR A 116 15.59 5.92 -23.52
C THR A 116 15.32 4.70 -24.41
N LEU A 117 16.38 4.11 -25.00
CA LEU A 117 16.32 2.94 -25.89
C LEU A 117 16.94 1.69 -25.24
N ARG A 118 17.27 1.74 -23.95
CA ARG A 118 17.84 0.60 -23.24
C ARG A 118 16.91 -0.61 -23.32
N ALA A 119 17.44 -1.73 -23.81
CA ALA A 119 16.69 -2.98 -23.92
C ALA A 119 16.13 -3.45 -22.56
N PRO A 120 14.94 -4.07 -22.54
CA PRO A 120 14.45 -4.75 -21.36
C PRO A 120 15.31 -5.98 -21.04
N HIS A 121 15.34 -6.34 -19.76
CA HIS A 121 15.90 -7.63 -19.35
C HIS A 121 15.01 -8.77 -19.86
N GLY A 122 15.58 -9.90 -20.28
CA GLY A 122 14.84 -11.01 -20.90
C GLY A 122 13.69 -11.55 -20.03
N CYS A 123 13.90 -11.64 -18.72
CA CYS A 123 12.84 -12.01 -17.77
C CYS A 123 11.62 -11.07 -17.85
N HIS A 124 11.84 -9.75 -17.98
CA HIS A 124 10.73 -8.80 -18.09
C HIS A 124 10.08 -8.81 -19.48
N ALA A 125 10.86 -9.06 -20.55
CA ALA A 125 10.29 -9.25 -21.89
C ALA A 125 9.36 -10.47 -21.93
N GLN A 126 9.78 -11.59 -21.34
CA GLN A 126 8.94 -12.78 -21.21
C GLN A 126 7.73 -12.55 -20.28
N TYR A 127 7.88 -11.76 -19.21
CA TYR A 127 6.76 -11.37 -18.34
C TYR A 127 5.69 -10.61 -19.13
N MET A 128 6.13 -9.65 -19.94
CA MET A 128 5.25 -8.85 -20.80
C MET A 128 4.51 -9.72 -21.82
N GLU A 129 5.20 -10.66 -22.45
CA GLU A 129 4.59 -11.64 -23.36
C GLU A 129 3.54 -12.50 -22.65
N ASN A 130 3.88 -13.08 -21.48
CA ASN A 130 2.97 -13.91 -20.69
C ASN A 130 1.71 -13.12 -20.24
N MET A 131 1.83 -11.82 -20.04
CA MET A 131 0.72 -10.93 -19.66
C MET A 131 -0.09 -10.40 -20.86
N GLY A 132 0.39 -10.61 -22.10
CA GLY A 132 -0.22 -10.06 -23.32
C GLY A 132 0.00 -8.56 -23.52
N SER A 133 1.03 -7.98 -22.90
CA SER A 133 1.41 -6.56 -23.05
C SER A 133 2.61 -6.41 -23.99
N ILE A 134 2.38 -6.34 -25.30
CA ILE A 134 3.45 -6.27 -26.31
C ILE A 134 4.28 -4.98 -26.20
N ALA A 135 3.62 -3.85 -25.97
CA ALA A 135 4.28 -2.57 -25.73
C ALA A 135 3.92 -2.01 -24.35
N SER A 136 4.86 -1.29 -23.75
CA SER A 136 4.69 -0.69 -22.43
C SER A 136 5.30 0.71 -22.31
N LEU A 137 4.61 1.59 -21.59
CA LEU A 137 5.12 2.86 -21.10
C LEU A 137 4.92 2.93 -19.59
N ALA A 138 6.00 2.97 -18.83
CA ALA A 138 5.97 3.10 -17.38
C ALA A 138 6.53 4.47 -16.97
N MET A 139 5.81 5.17 -16.10
CA MET A 139 6.18 6.49 -15.61
C MET A 139 6.15 6.52 -14.09
N ALA A 140 7.21 7.06 -13.49
CA ALA A 140 7.37 7.13 -12.05
C ALA A 140 6.46 8.20 -11.43
N VAL A 141 5.79 7.84 -10.34
CA VAL A 141 5.07 8.78 -9.48
C VAL A 141 5.93 9.00 -8.23
N ILE A 142 6.56 10.16 -8.18
CA ILE A 142 7.45 10.55 -7.10
C ILE A 142 6.71 11.54 -6.20
N ILE A 143 6.77 11.30 -4.90
CA ILE A 143 6.31 12.22 -3.86
C ILE A 143 7.50 12.66 -3.01
N ASN A 144 7.33 13.76 -2.27
CA ASN A 144 8.31 14.15 -1.28
C ASN A 144 8.19 13.18 -0.09
N GLY A 145 9.32 12.64 0.37
CA GLY A 145 9.37 11.83 1.58
C GLY A 145 9.36 12.72 2.82
N ASN A 146 8.84 12.19 3.93
CA ASN A 146 9.04 12.80 5.24
C ASN A 146 10.39 12.33 5.80
N ASP A 147 11.06 13.16 6.60
CA ASP A 147 12.42 12.91 7.10
C ASP A 147 12.58 11.62 7.93
N GLU A 148 11.48 10.97 8.34
CA GLU A 148 11.47 9.75 9.16
C GLU A 148 11.62 8.44 8.37
N ASP A 149 11.40 8.44 7.04
CA ASP A 149 11.46 7.22 6.20
C ASP A 149 12.91 6.83 5.79
N GLY A 150 13.93 7.54 6.29
CA GLY A 150 15.31 7.37 5.85
C GLY A 150 16.29 7.14 6.99
N ILE A 151 16.74 5.89 7.17
CA ILE A 151 18.04 5.63 7.80
C ILE A 151 19.11 6.25 6.88
N GLY A 152 19.52 7.48 7.18
CA GLY A 152 20.60 8.18 6.47
C GLY A 152 20.26 9.48 5.73
N GLY A 153 19.14 10.15 6.03
CA GLY A 153 18.98 11.61 5.83
C GLY A 153 19.31 12.21 4.44
N ARG A 154 19.19 11.45 3.34
CA ARG A 154 19.69 11.91 2.02
C ARG A 154 18.78 11.71 0.81
N ASN A 155 17.54 11.29 0.96
CA ASN A 155 16.61 11.28 -0.18
C ASN A 155 15.24 11.85 0.20
N PRO A 156 14.97 13.14 -0.08
CA PRO A 156 13.67 13.76 0.21
C PRO A 156 12.55 13.28 -0.73
N THR A 157 12.77 12.21 -1.51
CA THR A 157 11.82 11.75 -2.52
C THR A 157 11.61 10.24 -2.48
N ARG A 158 10.34 9.83 -2.47
CA ARG A 158 9.88 8.44 -2.43
C ARG A 158 9.19 8.08 -3.73
N LEU A 159 9.43 6.87 -4.22
CA LEU A 159 8.65 6.28 -5.31
C LEU A 159 7.35 5.77 -4.72
N TRP A 160 6.26 6.51 -4.91
CA TRP A 160 4.94 6.13 -4.39
C TRP A 160 4.29 5.04 -5.23
N GLY A 161 4.51 5.09 -6.54
CA GLY A 161 3.88 4.19 -7.50
C GLY A 161 4.37 4.44 -8.91
N LEU A 162 3.72 3.79 -9.86
CA LEU A 162 3.92 3.97 -11.29
C LEU A 162 2.58 4.24 -11.97
N VAL A 163 2.60 5.01 -13.06
CA VAL A 163 1.56 4.94 -14.08
C VAL A 163 2.08 4.07 -15.22
N VAL A 164 1.44 2.93 -15.42
CA VAL A 164 1.88 1.90 -16.37
C VAL A 164 0.84 1.80 -17.48
N CYS A 165 1.31 1.82 -18.73
CA CYS A 165 0.47 1.72 -19.91
C CYS A 165 0.82 0.43 -20.65
N HIS A 166 -0.17 -0.37 -21.02
CA HIS A 166 0.00 -1.59 -21.83
C HIS A 166 -0.72 -1.47 -23.16
N HIS A 167 -0.09 -1.99 -24.21
CA HIS A 167 -0.70 -2.13 -25.53
C HIS A 167 -0.61 -3.58 -25.99
N THR A 168 -1.66 -4.03 -26.65
CA THR A 168 -1.79 -5.38 -27.20
C THR A 168 -1.09 -5.55 -28.55
N SER A 169 -0.42 -4.51 -29.05
CA SER A 169 0.40 -4.53 -30.25
C SER A 169 1.62 -3.63 -30.07
N VAL A 170 2.54 -3.66 -31.04
CA VAL A 170 3.69 -2.75 -31.10
C VAL A 170 3.20 -1.30 -31.02
N ARG A 171 3.83 -0.50 -30.15
CA ARG A 171 3.49 0.92 -29.98
C ARG A 171 4.71 1.76 -29.67
N CYS A 172 4.98 2.73 -30.52
CA CYS A 172 5.99 3.76 -30.27
C CYS A 172 5.31 5.12 -30.19
N ILE A 173 5.51 5.83 -29.09
CA ILE A 173 5.07 7.23 -28.96
C ILE A 173 6.27 8.18 -29.07
N PRO A 174 6.10 9.34 -29.73
CA PRO A 174 7.22 10.25 -29.97
C PRO A 174 7.72 10.87 -28.65
N PHE A 175 9.01 11.20 -28.60
CA PHE A 175 9.64 11.77 -27.40
C PHE A 175 8.91 13.00 -26.83
N PRO A 176 8.43 13.98 -27.64
CA PRO A 176 7.67 15.11 -27.10
C PRO A 176 6.40 14.71 -26.34
N LEU A 177 5.76 13.60 -26.72
CA LEU A 177 4.59 13.09 -26.00
C LEU A 177 4.99 12.41 -24.69
N ARG A 178 6.08 11.63 -24.69
CA ARG A 178 6.66 11.05 -23.46
C ARG A 178 7.01 12.14 -22.45
N TYR A 179 7.65 13.21 -22.91
CA TYR A 179 8.02 14.34 -22.06
C TYR A 179 6.80 15.09 -21.52
N ALA A 180 5.74 15.24 -22.32
CA ALA A 180 4.49 15.81 -21.86
C ALA A 180 3.79 14.96 -20.78
N CYS A 181 3.82 13.63 -20.92
CA CYS A 181 3.33 12.72 -19.89
C CYS A 181 4.18 12.74 -18.63
N GLU A 182 5.50 12.92 -18.75
CA GLU A 182 6.37 13.12 -17.58
C GLU A 182 5.97 14.34 -16.76
N PHE A 183 5.72 15.49 -17.41
CA PHE A 183 5.21 16.67 -16.72
C PHE A 183 3.84 16.44 -16.07
N LEU A 184 2.96 15.69 -16.74
CA LEU A 184 1.68 15.29 -16.16
C LEU A 184 1.89 14.48 -14.87
N MET A 185 2.88 13.57 -14.84
CA MET A 185 3.21 12.79 -13.65
C MET A 185 3.81 13.64 -12.53
N GLN A 186 4.56 14.69 -12.86
CA GLN A 186 5.04 15.65 -11.85
C GLN A 186 3.88 16.42 -11.22
N ALA A 187 2.92 16.89 -12.01
CA ALA A 187 1.72 17.54 -11.51
C ALA A 187 0.85 16.59 -10.67
N PHE A 188 0.68 15.35 -11.12
CA PHE A 188 -0.02 14.31 -10.38
C PHE A 188 0.66 14.00 -9.04
N GLY A 189 1.99 13.84 -9.03
CA GLY A 189 2.75 13.61 -7.80
C GLY A 189 2.65 14.76 -6.79
N LEU A 190 2.63 16.01 -7.26
CA LEU A 190 2.43 17.18 -6.40
C LEU A 190 1.03 17.19 -5.76
N GLN A 191 -0.02 16.97 -6.57
CA GLN A 191 -1.39 16.94 -6.07
C GLN A 191 -1.58 15.79 -5.08
N LEU A 192 -1.03 14.61 -5.38
CA LEU A 192 -1.04 13.46 -4.47
C LEU A 192 -0.33 13.78 -3.15
N ASN A 193 0.80 14.48 -3.20
CA ASN A 193 1.51 14.91 -2.00
C ASN A 193 0.67 15.87 -1.14
N MET A 194 -0.09 16.77 -1.76
CA MET A 194 -1.03 17.65 -1.04
C MET A 194 -2.15 16.85 -0.36
N GLU A 195 -2.69 15.82 -1.03
CA GLU A 195 -3.69 14.93 -0.43
C GLU A 195 -3.15 14.16 0.78
N LEU A 196 -1.92 13.64 0.66
CA LEU A 196 -1.27 12.93 1.76
C LEU A 196 -0.99 13.87 2.96
N GLN A 197 -0.57 15.10 2.70
CA GLN A 197 -0.37 16.12 3.74
C GLN A 197 -1.70 16.49 4.41
N LEU A 198 -2.77 16.66 3.65
CA LEU A 198 -4.09 16.92 4.21
C LEU A 198 -4.56 15.76 5.09
N ALA A 199 -4.37 14.51 4.64
CA ALA A 199 -4.69 13.33 5.44
C ALA A 199 -3.89 13.28 6.75
N ALA A 200 -2.61 13.62 6.71
CA ALA A 200 -1.76 13.72 7.91
C ALA A 200 -2.22 14.83 8.87
N GLN A 201 -2.59 16.01 8.36
CA GLN A 201 -3.14 17.10 9.18
C GLN A 201 -4.47 16.73 9.84
N LEU A 202 -5.34 16.02 9.12
CA LEU A 202 -6.60 15.52 9.68
C LEU A 202 -6.35 14.48 10.78
N LEU A 203 -5.34 13.63 10.61
CA LEU A 203 -4.90 12.70 11.65
C LEU A 203 -4.36 13.43 12.87
N GLU A 204 -3.51 14.43 12.70
CA GLU A 204 -2.96 15.25 13.80
C GLU A 204 -4.08 15.98 14.57
N LYS A 205 -5.05 16.56 13.85
CA LYS A 205 -6.25 17.15 14.46
C LYS A 205 -7.06 16.13 15.26
N HIS A 206 -7.16 14.89 14.76
CA HIS A 206 -7.83 13.81 15.47
C HIS A 206 -7.07 13.40 16.74
N VAL A 207 -5.74 13.36 16.70
CA VAL A 207 -4.88 13.12 17.86
C VAL A 207 -5.08 14.21 18.92
N LEU A 208 -5.11 15.49 18.55
CA LEU A 208 -5.35 16.59 19.48
C LEU A 208 -6.75 16.49 20.13
N LYS A 209 -7.77 16.11 19.36
CA LYS A 209 -9.12 15.85 19.89
C LYS A 209 -9.11 14.70 20.90
N THR A 210 -8.33 13.65 20.62
CA THR A 210 -8.14 12.49 21.50
C THR A 210 -7.40 12.88 22.79
N GLN A 211 -6.38 13.73 22.72
CA GLN A 211 -5.72 14.29 23.91
C GLN A 211 -6.68 15.11 24.78
N THR A 212 -7.51 15.94 24.16
CA THR A 212 -8.55 16.71 24.87
C THR A 212 -9.51 15.78 25.61
N LEU A 213 -9.92 14.69 24.95
CA LEU A 213 -10.76 13.65 25.52
C LEU A 213 -10.07 12.95 26.71
N LEU A 214 -8.79 12.58 26.57
CA LEU A 214 -8.04 11.98 27.67
C LEU A 214 -7.96 12.90 28.90
N CYS A 215 -7.74 14.21 28.71
CA CYS A 215 -7.76 15.18 29.81
C CYS A 215 -9.10 15.23 30.54
N ASP A 216 -10.23 15.21 29.81
CA ASP A 216 -11.58 15.11 30.41
C ASP A 216 -11.73 13.82 31.22
N MET A 217 -11.28 12.69 30.67
CA MET A 217 -11.37 11.40 31.33
C MET A 217 -10.52 11.30 32.61
N LEU A 218 -9.36 11.96 32.65
CA LEU A 218 -8.50 12.04 33.84
C LEU A 218 -9.14 12.82 35.00
N LEU A 219 -10.09 13.72 34.72
CA LEU A 219 -10.79 14.50 35.75
C LEU A 219 -11.95 13.72 36.41
N ARG A 220 -12.21 12.48 35.99
CA ARG A 220 -13.30 11.66 36.52
C ARG A 220 -12.96 11.12 37.92
N GLU A 221 -13.95 11.12 38.81
CA GLU A 221 -13.77 10.68 40.20
C GLU A 221 -13.54 9.17 40.35
N SER A 222 -14.00 8.36 39.39
CA SER A 222 -13.89 6.90 39.41
C SER A 222 -13.22 6.36 38.15
N PRO A 223 -12.29 5.39 38.24
CA PRO A 223 -11.73 4.69 37.08
C PRO A 223 -12.78 4.03 36.19
N THR A 224 -13.92 3.62 36.76
CA THR A 224 -15.04 3.05 36.00
C THR A 224 -15.72 4.07 35.07
N GLY A 225 -15.55 5.37 35.36
CA GLY A 225 -16.05 6.48 34.55
C GLY A 225 -15.50 6.44 33.12
N ILE A 226 -14.32 5.88 32.92
CA ILE A 226 -13.65 5.71 31.62
C ILE A 226 -14.47 4.84 30.64
N VAL A 227 -15.29 3.92 31.15
CA VAL A 227 -16.19 3.06 30.36
C VAL A 227 -17.65 3.51 30.47
N THR A 228 -18.08 3.94 31.66
CA THR A 228 -19.50 4.17 31.97
C THR A 228 -20.03 5.55 31.57
N GLN A 229 -19.15 6.52 31.33
CA GLN A 229 -19.53 7.88 30.95
C GLN A 229 -19.17 8.17 29.49
N SER A 230 -19.94 9.05 28.86
CA SER A 230 -19.66 9.54 27.51
C SER A 230 -18.96 10.89 27.57
N PRO A 231 -17.90 11.11 26.78
CA PRO A 231 -17.23 10.16 25.88
C PRO A 231 -16.45 9.05 26.63
N SER A 232 -16.39 7.86 26.05
CA SER A 232 -15.82 6.62 26.64
C SER A 232 -14.50 6.20 25.96
N ILE A 233 -13.87 5.12 26.43
CA ILE A 233 -12.68 4.55 25.76
C ILE A 233 -12.92 4.06 24.33
N MET A 234 -14.16 3.78 23.95
CA MET A 234 -14.48 3.44 22.56
C MET A 234 -14.36 4.65 21.63
N ASP A 235 -14.39 5.88 22.17
CA ASP A 235 -14.23 7.11 21.39
C ASP A 235 -12.75 7.48 21.16
N LEU A 236 -11.82 6.83 21.88
CA LEU A 236 -10.37 7.04 21.75
C LEU A 236 -9.80 6.33 20.52
N VAL A 237 -10.28 5.12 20.24
CA VAL A 237 -9.76 4.23 19.20
C VAL A 237 -10.94 3.65 18.45
N LYS A 238 -10.90 3.64 17.12
CA LYS A 238 -11.91 2.92 16.32
C LYS A 238 -11.89 1.44 16.72
N CYS A 239 -12.94 0.97 17.36
CA CYS A 239 -13.09 -0.40 17.80
C CYS A 239 -14.57 -0.81 17.78
N ASP A 240 -14.82 -2.12 17.82
CA ASP A 240 -16.17 -2.67 17.90
C ASP A 240 -16.61 -2.88 19.36
N GLY A 241 -15.64 -3.01 20.26
CA GLY A 241 -15.85 -2.99 21.70
C GLY A 241 -14.60 -2.63 22.48
N ALA A 242 -14.78 -2.38 23.76
CA ALA A 242 -13.71 -2.07 24.70
C ALA A 242 -14.11 -2.56 26.09
N ALA A 243 -13.13 -2.80 26.95
CA ALA A 243 -13.41 -3.19 28.33
C ALA A 243 -12.34 -2.74 29.31
N LEU A 244 -12.75 -2.46 30.54
CA LEU A 244 -11.86 -2.27 31.69
C LEU A 244 -11.97 -3.51 32.59
N TYR A 245 -10.84 -4.14 32.88
CA TYR A 245 -10.74 -5.13 33.94
C TYR A 245 -10.00 -4.49 35.11
N TYR A 246 -10.70 -4.23 36.21
CA TYR A 246 -10.18 -3.45 37.33
C TYR A 246 -10.60 -4.06 38.66
N GLN A 247 -9.61 -4.34 39.53
CA GLN A 247 -9.82 -4.92 40.86
C GLN A 247 -10.68 -6.20 40.83
N GLY A 248 -10.50 -7.04 39.80
CA GLY A 248 -11.24 -8.29 39.62
C GLY A 248 -12.67 -8.14 39.08
N ASN A 249 -13.13 -6.91 38.82
CA ASN A 249 -14.41 -6.63 38.19
C ASN A 249 -14.23 -6.35 36.70
N TYR A 250 -15.22 -6.78 35.90
CA TYR A 250 -15.22 -6.63 34.45
C TYR A 250 -16.26 -5.61 33.99
N TYR A 251 -15.81 -4.58 33.27
CA TYR A 251 -16.64 -3.49 32.75
C TYR A 251 -16.55 -3.45 31.21
N PRO A 252 -17.39 -4.22 30.49
CA PRO A 252 -17.43 -4.24 29.03
C PRO A 252 -18.28 -3.11 28.43
N SER A 253 -17.97 -2.73 27.19
CA SER A 253 -18.79 -1.90 26.32
C SER A 253 -18.64 -2.34 24.86
N GLY A 254 -19.75 -2.45 24.12
CA GLY A 254 -19.76 -2.91 22.73
C GLY A 254 -19.53 -4.42 22.57
N VAL A 255 -18.90 -4.81 21.45
CA VAL A 255 -18.60 -6.21 21.13
C VAL A 255 -17.37 -6.68 21.91
N THR A 256 -17.59 -7.51 22.92
CA THR A 256 -16.54 -7.94 23.85
C THR A 256 -16.64 -9.43 24.16
N PRO A 257 -15.54 -10.09 24.56
CA PRO A 257 -15.60 -11.43 25.10
C PRO A 257 -16.38 -11.48 26.42
N THR A 258 -16.87 -12.66 26.79
CA THR A 258 -17.51 -12.88 28.10
C THR A 258 -16.49 -12.74 29.24
N GLU A 259 -16.98 -12.55 30.48
CA GLU A 259 -16.10 -12.43 31.65
C GLU A 259 -15.16 -13.65 31.83
N ALA A 260 -15.66 -14.85 31.55
CA ALA A 260 -14.85 -16.07 31.59
C ALA A 260 -13.74 -16.06 30.52
N GLN A 261 -14.06 -15.61 29.31
CA GLN A 261 -13.09 -15.49 28.21
C GLN A 261 -12.05 -14.40 28.49
N ILE A 262 -12.43 -13.26 29.06
CA ILE A 262 -11.47 -12.22 29.44
C ILE A 262 -10.50 -12.70 30.52
N LYS A 263 -10.99 -13.43 31.53
CA LYS A 263 -10.11 -14.02 32.54
C LYS A 263 -9.08 -14.97 31.93
N ASP A 264 -9.50 -15.77 30.95
CA ASP A 264 -8.60 -16.66 30.20
C ASP A 264 -7.56 -15.86 29.38
N ILE A 265 -7.98 -14.81 28.69
CA ILE A 265 -7.08 -13.89 27.96
C ILE A 265 -6.07 -13.23 28.90
N VAL A 266 -6.50 -12.74 30.06
CA VAL A 266 -5.63 -12.14 31.08
C VAL A 266 -4.59 -13.15 31.58
N ASN A 267 -4.98 -14.40 31.82
CA ASN A 267 -4.04 -15.45 32.22
C ASN A 267 -2.99 -15.72 31.13
N TRP A 268 -3.41 -15.78 29.87
CA TRP A 268 -2.50 -15.93 28.73
C TRP A 268 -1.53 -14.74 28.62
N LEU A 269 -2.03 -13.50 28.73
CA LEU A 269 -1.21 -12.29 28.72
C LEU A 269 -0.16 -12.28 29.84
N LEU A 270 -0.54 -12.66 31.06
CA LEU A 270 0.38 -12.73 32.19
C LEU A 270 1.43 -13.85 32.03
N ALA A 271 1.05 -14.98 31.42
CA ALA A 271 1.95 -16.11 31.23
C ALA A 271 3.01 -15.89 30.13
N PHE A 272 2.65 -15.21 29.05
CA PHE A 272 3.50 -15.09 27.85
C PHE A 272 3.94 -13.65 27.51
N HIS A 273 3.26 -12.65 28.06
CA HIS A 273 3.49 -11.22 27.76
C HIS A 273 3.59 -10.34 29.02
N GLY A 274 3.85 -10.93 30.19
CA GLY A 274 3.87 -10.22 31.48
C GLY A 274 4.97 -9.15 31.62
N ASP A 275 6.06 -9.25 30.84
CA ASP A 275 7.18 -8.29 30.86
C ASP A 275 6.96 -7.09 29.93
N SER A 276 5.82 -7.04 29.22
CA SER A 276 5.45 -5.94 28.33
C SER A 276 4.54 -4.91 29.01
N THR A 277 4.38 -3.73 28.40
CA THR A 277 3.41 -2.71 28.84
C THR A 277 2.01 -2.93 28.22
N GLY A 278 1.86 -3.95 27.39
CA GLY A 278 0.66 -4.20 26.60
C GLY A 278 0.97 -4.99 25.32
N LEU A 279 -0.08 -5.27 24.55
CA LEU A 279 -0.01 -6.00 23.28
C LEU A 279 -1.02 -5.39 22.29
N SER A 280 -0.66 -5.33 21.02
CA SER A 280 -1.58 -5.04 19.92
C SER A 280 -1.44 -6.11 18.85
N THR A 281 -2.55 -6.70 18.40
CA THR A 281 -2.60 -7.69 17.33
C THR A 281 -3.89 -7.56 16.52
N ASP A 282 -3.80 -7.75 15.20
CA ASP A 282 -4.96 -7.82 14.31
C ASP A 282 -5.59 -9.22 14.25
N SER A 283 -4.88 -10.25 14.75
CA SER A 283 -5.34 -11.64 14.92
C SER A 283 -4.82 -12.24 16.22
N LEU A 284 -5.73 -12.49 17.17
CA LEU A 284 -5.44 -13.25 18.39
C LEU A 284 -4.96 -14.67 18.09
N ALA A 285 -5.44 -15.28 17.01
CA ALA A 285 -5.01 -16.61 16.58
C ALA A 285 -3.54 -16.61 16.16
N ASP A 286 -3.13 -15.65 15.33
CA ASP A 286 -1.74 -15.53 14.84
C ASP A 286 -0.79 -15.07 15.95
N ALA A 287 -1.30 -14.30 16.93
CA ALA A 287 -0.56 -13.96 18.15
C ALA A 287 -0.33 -15.16 19.09
N GLY A 288 -0.96 -16.31 18.81
CA GLY A 288 -0.78 -17.54 19.58
C GLY A 288 -1.70 -17.69 20.79
N TYR A 289 -2.80 -16.93 20.88
CA TYR A 289 -3.82 -17.14 21.92
C TYR A 289 -4.63 -18.41 21.63
N PRO A 290 -4.57 -19.47 22.47
CA PRO A 290 -5.20 -20.76 22.16
C PRO A 290 -6.73 -20.71 22.07
N GLY A 291 -7.37 -19.82 22.83
CA GLY A 291 -8.83 -19.67 22.87
C GLY A 291 -9.42 -18.84 21.72
N ALA A 292 -8.61 -18.36 20.77
CA ALA A 292 -9.05 -17.43 19.73
C ALA A 292 -10.22 -17.97 18.88
N THR A 293 -10.24 -19.27 18.59
CA THR A 293 -11.30 -19.91 17.81
C THR A 293 -12.68 -19.87 18.50
N LEU A 294 -12.72 -19.83 19.83
CA LEU A 294 -13.95 -19.74 20.62
C LEU A 294 -14.54 -18.32 20.63
N LEU A 295 -13.72 -17.31 20.37
CA LEU A 295 -14.18 -15.92 20.23
C LEU A 295 -14.88 -15.69 18.89
N GLY A 296 -14.53 -16.49 17.87
CA GLY A 296 -15.10 -16.42 16.53
C GLY A 296 -14.86 -15.09 15.82
N ASP A 297 -15.72 -14.78 14.86
CA ASP A 297 -15.60 -13.57 14.03
C ASP A 297 -15.94 -12.28 14.81
N ALA A 298 -16.51 -12.38 16.01
CA ALA A 298 -16.88 -11.22 16.81
C ALA A 298 -15.66 -10.51 17.41
N VAL A 299 -14.60 -11.24 17.77
CA VAL A 299 -13.38 -10.68 18.36
C VAL A 299 -12.16 -11.38 17.78
N CYS A 300 -11.49 -10.72 16.83
CA CYS A 300 -10.28 -11.20 16.19
C CYS A 300 -9.06 -10.33 16.52
N GLY A 301 -9.23 -9.01 16.48
CA GLY A 301 -8.20 -8.05 16.86
C GLY A 301 -8.32 -7.64 18.32
N MET A 302 -7.18 -7.38 18.95
CA MET A 302 -7.11 -6.90 20.31
C MET A 302 -5.94 -5.93 20.49
N ALA A 303 -6.21 -4.80 21.14
CA ALA A 303 -5.19 -3.99 21.78
C ALA A 303 -5.44 -3.99 23.28
N VAL A 304 -4.39 -4.15 24.07
CA VAL A 304 -4.43 -4.13 25.54
C VAL A 304 -3.33 -3.25 26.09
N ALA A 305 -3.68 -2.40 27.04
CA ALA A 305 -2.75 -1.60 27.83
C ALA A 305 -2.78 -2.06 29.29
N TYR A 306 -1.61 -2.27 29.89
CA TYR A 306 -1.49 -2.70 31.27
C TYR A 306 -1.46 -1.46 32.18
N ILE A 307 -2.42 -1.36 33.09
CA ILE A 307 -2.44 -0.31 34.11
C ILE A 307 -1.56 -0.76 35.28
N THR A 308 -1.78 -2.01 35.71
CA THR A 308 -0.96 -2.73 36.69
C THR A 308 -0.88 -4.19 36.26
N ASN A 309 -0.15 -5.03 37.00
CA ASN A 309 -0.13 -6.47 36.74
C ASN A 309 -1.48 -7.17 37.03
N ARG A 310 -2.51 -6.43 37.45
CA ARG A 310 -3.86 -6.94 37.76
C ARG A 310 -4.98 -6.21 37.03
N ASP A 311 -4.68 -5.05 36.44
CA ASP A 311 -5.66 -4.14 35.87
C ASP A 311 -5.32 -3.83 34.41
N PHE A 312 -6.31 -3.98 33.53
CA PHE A 312 -6.11 -3.99 32.08
C PHE A 312 -7.18 -3.17 31.38
N LEU A 313 -6.77 -2.47 30.33
CA LEU A 313 -7.66 -1.77 29.42
C LEU A 313 -7.60 -2.45 28.05
N PHE A 314 -8.75 -2.82 27.51
CA PHE A 314 -8.88 -3.57 26.27
C PHE A 314 -9.67 -2.82 25.21
N TRP A 315 -9.27 -2.99 23.95
CA TRP A 315 -10.03 -2.66 22.75
C TRP A 315 -10.08 -3.89 21.86
N PHE A 316 -11.26 -4.16 21.30
CA PHE A 316 -11.53 -5.33 20.46
C PHE A 316 -12.04 -4.90 19.10
N ARG A 317 -11.63 -5.65 18.07
CA ARG A 317 -12.17 -5.54 16.72
C ARG A 317 -12.64 -6.88 16.21
N SER A 318 -13.80 -6.87 15.57
CA SER A 318 -14.36 -8.02 14.88
C SER A 318 -13.57 -8.35 13.63
N HIS A 319 -13.77 -9.57 13.12
CA HIS A 319 -13.28 -9.97 11.82
C HIS A 319 -13.81 -9.00 10.77
N THR A 320 -12.90 -8.48 9.96
CA THR A 320 -13.27 -7.79 8.72
C THR A 320 -12.80 -8.68 7.57
N ALA A 321 -13.75 -9.13 6.75
CA ALA A 321 -13.41 -9.87 5.55
C ALA A 321 -12.54 -8.98 4.64
N LYS A 322 -11.24 -9.29 4.58
CA LYS A 322 -10.32 -8.67 3.65
C LYS A 322 -10.02 -9.67 2.55
N GLU A 323 -10.58 -9.39 1.38
CA GLU A 323 -10.32 -10.14 0.15
C GLU A 323 -9.18 -9.46 -0.59
N ILE A 324 -8.05 -10.16 -0.73
CA ILE A 324 -6.95 -9.71 -1.57
C ILE A 324 -6.99 -10.50 -2.87
N LYS A 325 -7.13 -9.81 -4.01
CA LYS A 325 -7.10 -10.44 -5.32
C LYS A 325 -5.68 -10.41 -5.85
N TRP A 326 -5.03 -11.56 -5.96
CA TRP A 326 -3.65 -11.65 -6.45
C TRP A 326 -3.61 -11.92 -7.96
N GLY A 327 -2.76 -11.18 -8.69
CA GLY A 327 -2.47 -11.38 -10.10
C GLY A 327 -1.52 -12.57 -10.34
N GLY A 328 -2.01 -13.79 -10.16
CA GLY A 328 -1.29 -15.02 -10.51
C GLY A 328 -0.32 -15.57 -9.46
N ALA A 329 0.20 -14.76 -8.51
CA ALA A 329 0.93 -15.25 -7.34
C ALA A 329 0.82 -14.28 -6.15
N LYS A 330 0.86 -14.83 -4.93
CA LYS A 330 0.83 -14.11 -3.66
C LYS A 330 2.22 -13.55 -3.31
N HIS A 331 2.27 -12.42 -2.60
CA HIS A 331 3.51 -11.93 -2.02
C HIS A 331 3.84 -12.66 -0.71
N HIS A 332 5.08 -13.15 -0.58
CA HIS A 332 5.62 -13.62 0.69
C HIS A 332 6.74 -12.65 1.15
N PRO A 333 6.69 -12.13 2.40
CA PRO A 333 7.71 -11.17 2.88
C PRO A 333 9.15 -11.73 2.91
N GLU A 334 9.27 -13.05 2.97
CA GLU A 334 10.54 -13.78 2.93
C GLU A 334 11.18 -13.80 1.53
N ASP A 335 10.37 -13.57 0.48
CA ASP A 335 10.83 -13.57 -0.90
C ASP A 335 11.76 -12.36 -1.14
N LYS A 336 12.95 -12.64 -1.66
CA LYS A 336 13.93 -11.63 -2.05
C LYS A 336 14.21 -11.69 -3.54
N ASP A 337 14.65 -10.56 -4.07
CA ASP A 337 15.13 -10.49 -5.45
C ASP A 337 16.31 -11.44 -5.64
N ASP A 338 16.14 -12.44 -6.51
CA ASP A 338 17.20 -13.37 -6.89
C ASP A 338 17.66 -13.07 -8.33
N GLY A 339 18.87 -12.54 -8.46
CA GLY A 339 19.47 -12.22 -9.77
C GLY A 339 19.74 -13.44 -10.66
N GLN A 340 19.71 -14.66 -10.11
CA GLN A 340 19.81 -15.90 -10.87
C GLN A 340 18.45 -16.45 -11.32
N ARG A 341 17.35 -15.99 -10.72
CA ARG A 341 15.98 -16.40 -11.06
C ARG A 341 15.49 -15.63 -12.27
N MET A 342 15.78 -16.18 -13.45
CA MET A 342 15.55 -15.52 -14.74
C MET A 342 14.20 -15.83 -15.40
N HIS A 343 13.30 -16.56 -14.74
CA HIS A 343 12.01 -16.96 -15.31
C HIS A 343 10.84 -16.25 -14.63
N PRO A 344 10.05 -15.45 -15.38
CA PRO A 344 8.86 -14.81 -14.85
C PRO A 344 7.73 -15.84 -14.68
N ARG A 345 6.68 -15.46 -13.94
CA ARG A 345 5.47 -16.27 -13.82
C ARG A 345 4.81 -16.48 -15.19
N SER A 346 4.17 -17.64 -15.35
CA SER A 346 3.46 -18.03 -16.57
C SER A 346 1.97 -17.66 -16.56
N SER A 347 1.38 -17.42 -15.38
CA SER A 347 -0.04 -17.11 -15.22
C SER A 347 -0.25 -15.79 -14.48
N PHE A 348 -1.23 -15.03 -14.96
CA PHE A 348 -1.75 -13.81 -14.34
C PHE A 348 -3.21 -13.93 -13.94
N LYS A 349 -3.75 -15.16 -13.92
CA LYS A 349 -5.14 -15.39 -13.51
C LYS A 349 -5.34 -14.91 -12.08
N ALA A 350 -6.33 -14.05 -11.90
CA ALA A 350 -6.71 -13.56 -10.59
C ALA A 350 -7.15 -14.74 -9.72
N PHE A 351 -6.65 -14.78 -8.49
CA PHE A 351 -7.19 -15.66 -7.46
C PHE A 351 -7.42 -14.88 -6.17
N LEU A 352 -8.42 -15.31 -5.42
CA LEU A 352 -8.84 -14.66 -4.19
C LEU A 352 -8.08 -15.28 -3.02
N GLU A 353 -7.40 -14.44 -2.25
CA GLU A 353 -7.00 -14.77 -0.90
C GLU A 353 -8.02 -14.20 0.08
N VAL A 354 -8.72 -15.09 0.77
CA VAL A 354 -9.60 -14.72 1.87
C VAL A 354 -8.79 -14.76 3.15
N VAL A 355 -8.42 -13.59 3.66
CA VAL A 355 -7.76 -13.47 4.96
C VAL A 355 -8.82 -13.70 6.02
N LYS A 356 -8.78 -14.87 6.67
CA LYS A 356 -9.71 -15.25 7.74
C LYS A 356 -9.17 -14.82 9.10
N SER A 357 -10.09 -14.56 10.04
CA SER A 357 -9.76 -14.33 11.46
C SER A 357 -8.81 -13.15 11.73
N ARG A 358 -8.84 -12.14 10.85
CA ARG A 358 -8.15 -10.86 11.04
C ARG A 358 -9.14 -9.71 11.11
N SER A 359 -8.83 -8.75 11.96
CA SER A 359 -9.49 -7.45 12.02
C SER A 359 -8.76 -6.43 11.14
N LEU A 360 -9.26 -5.19 11.09
CA LEU A 360 -8.45 -4.07 10.60
C LEU A 360 -7.28 -3.82 11.56
N PRO A 361 -6.07 -3.54 11.06
CA PRO A 361 -4.91 -3.24 11.89
C PRO A 361 -5.05 -1.95 12.70
#